data_AF-A0A6I9NT07-F1
#
_entry.id   AF-A0A6I9NT07-F1
#
_cell.length_a   1.000
_cell.length_b   1.000
_cell.length_c   1.000
_cell.angle_alpha   90.00
_cell.angle_beta   90.00
_cell.angle_gamma   90.00
#
_symmetry.space_group_name_H-M   'P 1'
#
loop_
_entity.id
_entity.type
_entity.pdbx_description
1 polymer ?
#
loop_
_entity_poly.entity_id
_entity_poly.type
_entity_poly.pdbx_seq_one_letter_code
_entity_poly.pdbx_strand_id
1 'polypeptide(L)'
;MFNQVLILICTLLCLVFTGTCGIQHLERAGKNLSLFNSFYFCIVTFSTVGFGDVTPRIWPSQLLVVIMICVALVVLPLQFEELMYLWMERQKSGGNYSRHRAQTEKHVVLCVSALKIDLLMDFLNEFYAHPRLQDYYVVILCPSEMDLQVRRVLQIPLWSQRVIYLQGSVLKDQDLLRAK
;
A
#
# COMPACT_ATOMS: atom_id res chain seq x y z
N MET A 1 -9.13 -5.03 -2.14
CA MET A 1 -7.77 -4.47 -2.07
C MET A 1 -7.43 -3.55 -3.23
N PHE A 2 -7.09 -4.01 -4.45
CA PHE A 2 -6.75 -3.10 -5.57
C PHE A 2 -7.86 -2.06 -5.85
N ASN A 3 -9.12 -2.52 -5.89
CA ASN A 3 -10.26 -1.65 -6.09
C ASN A 3 -10.41 -0.59 -4.97
N GLN A 4 -10.09 -0.93 -3.72
CA GLN A 4 -10.17 0.03 -2.60
C GLN A 4 -9.09 1.09 -2.68
N VAL A 5 -7.84 0.69 -2.96
CA VAL A 5 -6.74 1.65 -3.19
C VAL A 5 -7.05 2.54 -4.39
N LEU A 6 -7.61 1.98 -5.46
CA LEU A 6 -8.03 2.76 -6.62
C LEU A 6 -9.12 3.77 -6.26
N ILE A 7 -10.14 3.36 -5.49
CA ILE A 7 -11.20 4.26 -5.02
C ILE A 7 -10.61 5.41 -4.20
N LEU A 8 -9.69 5.12 -3.26
CA LEU A 8 -9.02 6.14 -2.43
C LEU A 8 -8.20 7.14 -3.27
N ILE A 9 -7.47 6.65 -4.27
CA ILE A 9 -6.72 7.52 -5.18
C ILE A 9 -7.69 8.38 -6.01
N CYS A 10 -8.77 7.78 -6.51
CA CYS A 10 -9.79 8.49 -7.28
C CYS A 10 -10.48 9.58 -6.45
N THR A 11 -10.81 9.33 -5.18
CA THR A 11 -11.44 10.34 -4.32
C THR A 11 -10.51 11.51 -4.03
N LEU A 12 -9.21 11.27 -3.80
CA LEU A 12 -8.20 12.32 -3.67
C LEU A 12 -8.09 13.18 -4.95
N LEU A 13 -7.99 12.53 -6.11
CA LEU A 13 -7.92 13.22 -7.39
C LEU A 13 -9.18 14.03 -7.67
N CYS A 14 -10.36 13.48 -7.38
CA CYS A 14 -11.64 14.18 -7.53
C CYS A 14 -11.72 15.41 -6.61
N LEU A 15 -11.29 15.31 -5.35
CA LEU A 15 -11.29 16.43 -4.41
C LEU A 15 -10.36 17.57 -4.86
N VAL A 16 -9.16 17.22 -5.35
CA VAL A 16 -8.25 18.21 -5.92
C VAL A 16 -8.86 18.83 -7.18
N PHE A 17 -9.38 18.00 -8.09
CA PHE A 17 -9.96 18.45 -9.34
C PHE A 17 -11.13 19.40 -9.14
N THR A 18 -12.10 19.07 -8.27
CA THR A 18 -13.24 19.96 -7.96
C THR A 18 -12.79 21.26 -7.32
N GLY A 19 -11.81 21.23 -6.43
CA GLY A 19 -11.18 22.43 -5.87
C GLY A 19 -10.56 23.31 -6.96
N THR A 20 -9.77 22.72 -7.86
CA THR A 20 -9.11 23.47 -8.94
C THR A 20 -10.12 24.12 -9.88
N CYS A 21 -11.13 23.38 -10.34
CA CYS A 21 -12.15 23.87 -11.24
C CYS A 21 -13.01 24.94 -10.56
N GLY A 22 -13.40 24.73 -9.30
CA GLY A 22 -14.22 25.69 -8.55
C GLY A 22 -13.51 27.02 -8.35
N ILE A 23 -12.24 27.00 -7.91
CA ILE A 23 -11.45 28.22 -7.69
C ILE A 23 -11.14 28.90 -9.03
N GLN A 24 -10.73 28.14 -10.04
CA GLN A 24 -10.45 28.70 -11.36
C GLN A 24 -11.68 29.37 -11.95
N HIS A 25 -12.87 28.79 -11.78
CA HIS A 25 -14.11 29.34 -12.30
C HIS A 25 -14.51 30.64 -11.58
N LEU A 26 -14.48 30.64 -10.25
CA LEU A 26 -14.89 31.80 -9.45
C LEU A 26 -13.90 32.96 -9.58
N GLU A 27 -12.59 32.69 -9.61
CA GLU A 27 -11.57 33.74 -9.73
C GLU A 27 -11.54 34.40 -11.11
N ARG A 28 -12.29 33.90 -12.11
CA ARG A 28 -12.45 34.61 -13.40
C ARG A 28 -13.05 36.00 -13.24
N ALA A 29 -13.89 36.22 -12.23
CA ALA A 29 -14.53 37.50 -11.99
C ALA A 29 -13.60 38.54 -11.31
N GLY A 30 -12.42 38.11 -10.87
CA GLY A 30 -11.45 38.95 -10.15
C GLY A 30 -10.11 38.92 -10.87
N LYS A 31 -9.24 38.01 -10.46
CA LYS A 31 -7.94 37.79 -11.13
C LYS A 31 -8.01 36.45 -11.85
N ASN A 32 -8.07 36.48 -13.19
CA ASN A 32 -8.04 35.28 -14.03
C ASN A 32 -6.83 34.38 -13.68
N LEU A 33 -7.05 33.38 -12.82
CA LEU A 33 -6.05 32.39 -12.45
C LEU A 33 -5.93 31.35 -13.56
N SER A 34 -4.70 30.96 -13.87
CA SER A 34 -4.46 29.80 -14.72
C SER A 34 -4.87 28.52 -13.96
N LEU A 35 -5.23 27.48 -14.71
CA LEU A 35 -5.56 26.17 -14.12
C LEU A 35 -4.42 25.63 -13.23
N PHE A 36 -3.17 25.86 -13.64
CA PHE A 36 -2.01 25.43 -12.87
C PHE A 36 -1.85 26.19 -11.55
N ASN A 37 -2.11 27.51 -11.53
CA ASN A 37 -2.05 28.29 -10.29
C ASN A 37 -3.19 27.89 -9.33
N SER A 38 -4.36 27.56 -9.85
CA SER A 38 -5.47 27.01 -9.04
C SER A 38 -5.14 25.62 -8.49
N PHE A 39 -4.50 24.76 -9.27
CA PHE A 39 -4.00 23.46 -8.80
C PHE A 39 -2.95 23.56 -7.70
N TYR A 40 -1.97 24.42 -7.91
CA TYR A 40 -0.96 24.73 -6.91
C TYR A 40 -1.60 25.25 -5.62
N PHE A 41 -2.53 26.21 -5.72
CA PHE A 41 -3.26 26.71 -4.57
C PHE A 41 -3.97 25.58 -3.81
N CYS A 42 -4.74 24.73 -4.50
CA CYS A 42 -5.44 23.62 -3.87
C CYS A 42 -4.49 22.68 -3.12
N ILE A 43 -3.36 22.28 -3.71
CA ILE A 43 -2.39 21.41 -3.04
C ILE A 43 -1.80 22.09 -1.81
N VAL A 44 -1.38 23.35 -1.91
CA VAL A 44 -0.80 24.11 -0.80
C VAL A 44 -1.80 24.31 0.34
N THR A 45 -3.07 24.53 0.01
CA THR A 45 -4.14 24.66 1.01
C THR A 45 -4.47 23.33 1.67
N PHE A 46 -4.63 22.25 0.90
CA PHE A 46 -4.99 20.93 1.43
C PHE A 46 -3.86 20.26 2.21
N SER A 47 -2.61 20.59 1.89
CA SER A 47 -1.42 20.20 2.68
C SER A 47 -1.21 21.03 3.94
N THR A 48 -2.13 21.97 4.24
CA THR A 48 -2.08 22.89 5.38
C THR A 48 -0.85 23.80 5.44
N VAL A 49 -0.13 23.96 4.33
CA VAL A 49 1.08 24.79 4.23
C VAL A 49 0.75 26.28 4.16
N GLY A 50 -0.13 26.67 3.23
CA GLY A 50 -0.66 28.04 3.15
C GLY A 50 0.37 29.15 2.88
N PHE A 51 1.16 29.06 1.80
CA PHE A 51 2.17 30.08 1.45
C PHE A 51 1.63 31.51 1.26
N GLY A 52 0.36 31.66 0.85
CA GLY A 52 -0.29 32.96 0.67
C GLY A 52 0.14 33.75 -0.57
N ASP A 53 0.89 33.12 -1.47
CA ASP A 53 1.32 33.66 -2.77
C ASP A 53 0.18 33.68 -3.81
N VAL A 54 -0.68 32.67 -3.79
CA VAL A 54 -1.96 32.63 -4.49
C VAL A 54 -3.07 32.68 -3.44
N THR A 55 -4.00 33.62 -3.58
CA THR A 55 -5.11 33.81 -2.61
C THR A 55 -6.39 34.21 -3.32
N PRO A 56 -7.57 33.72 -2.84
CA PRO A 56 -8.86 34.13 -3.38
C PRO A 56 -9.15 35.59 -3.01
N ARG A 57 -9.57 36.39 -4.00
CA ARG A 57 -9.82 37.83 -3.80
C ARG A 57 -11.31 38.19 -3.76
N ILE A 58 -12.16 37.29 -4.20
CA ILE A 58 -13.59 37.54 -4.36
C ILE A 58 -14.37 36.84 -3.24
N TRP A 59 -15.46 37.44 -2.81
CA TRP A 59 -16.32 36.88 -1.76
C TRP A 59 -16.76 35.42 -2.00
N PRO A 60 -17.27 35.01 -3.19
CA PRO A 60 -17.69 33.63 -3.41
C PRO A 60 -16.51 32.64 -3.43
N SER A 61 -15.33 33.04 -3.92
CA SER A 61 -14.15 32.17 -3.92
C SER A 61 -13.60 31.99 -2.51
N GLN A 62 -13.65 33.02 -1.67
CA GLN A 62 -13.31 32.92 -0.24
C GLN A 62 -14.22 31.93 0.49
N LEU A 63 -15.54 32.01 0.27
CA LEU A 63 -16.49 31.06 0.86
C LEU A 63 -16.24 29.63 0.39
N LEU A 64 -15.99 29.42 -0.90
CA LEU A 64 -15.65 28.11 -1.45
C LEU A 64 -14.41 27.52 -0.77
N VAL A 65 -13.34 28.32 -0.61
CA VAL A 65 -12.10 27.87 0.04
C VAL A 65 -12.35 27.44 1.49
N VAL A 66 -13.15 28.18 2.25
CA VAL A 66 -13.51 27.79 3.63
C VAL A 66 -14.20 26.42 3.65
N ILE A 67 -15.19 26.22 2.77
CA ILE A 67 -15.90 24.92 2.66
C ILE A 67 -14.94 23.80 2.27
N MET A 68 -14.07 24.04 1.27
CA MET A 68 -13.11 23.05 0.79
C MET A 68 -12.07 22.69 1.86
N ILE A 69 -11.65 23.63 2.70
CA ILE A 69 -10.76 23.35 3.83
C ILE A 69 -11.46 22.43 4.83
N CYS A 70 -12.71 22.72 5.22
CA CYS A 70 -13.46 21.86 6.13
C CYS A 70 -13.61 20.43 5.59
N VAL A 71 -13.94 20.29 4.30
CA VAL A 71 -14.04 18.98 3.65
C VAL A 71 -12.68 18.27 3.62
N ALA A 72 -11.61 18.97 3.23
CA ALA A 72 -10.27 18.38 3.14
C ALA A 72 -9.74 17.92 4.50
N LEU A 73 -9.95 18.70 5.56
CA LEU A 73 -9.50 18.35 6.92
C LEU A 73 -10.20 17.11 7.49
N VAL A 74 -11.42 16.79 7.03
CA VAL A 74 -12.12 15.56 7.43
C VAL A 74 -11.74 14.39 6.51
N VAL A 75 -11.75 14.61 5.20
CA VAL A 75 -11.60 13.53 4.22
C VAL A 75 -10.16 13.05 4.10
N LEU A 76 -9.17 13.95 4.10
CA LEU A 76 -7.77 13.57 3.85
C LEU A 76 -7.21 12.67 4.96
N PRO A 77 -7.36 12.97 6.27
CA PRO A 77 -6.81 12.11 7.32
C PRO A 77 -7.40 10.70 7.29
N LEU A 78 -8.72 10.58 7.12
CA LEU A 78 -9.40 9.29 7.04
C LEU A 78 -8.91 8.48 5.84
N GLN A 79 -8.73 9.12 4.69
CA GLN A 79 -8.22 8.44 3.49
C GLN A 79 -6.75 8.01 3.66
N PHE A 80 -5.92 8.83 4.30
CA PHE A 80 -4.53 8.47 4.59
C PHE A 80 -4.45 7.29 5.55
N GLU A 81 -5.28 7.26 6.60
CA GLU A 81 -5.32 6.16 7.55
C GLU A 81 -5.75 4.85 6.90
N GLU A 82 -6.83 4.86 6.10
CA GLU A 82 -7.27 3.69 5.34
C GLU A 82 -6.20 3.20 4.36
N LEU A 83 -5.54 4.12 3.66
CA LEU A 83 -4.45 3.76 2.74
C LEU A 83 -3.28 3.10 3.48
N MET A 84 -2.87 3.67 4.61
CA MET A 84 -1.80 3.11 5.44
C MET A 84 -2.18 1.76 6.02
N TYR A 85 -3.41 1.60 6.49
CA TYR A 85 -3.94 0.33 6.97
C TYR A 85 -3.89 -0.74 5.86
N LEU A 86 -4.43 -0.45 4.68
CA LEU A 86 -4.43 -1.38 3.54
C LEU A 86 -3.01 -1.73 3.08
N TRP A 87 -2.09 -0.76 3.12
CA TRP A 87 -0.69 -0.97 2.77
C TRP A 87 0.05 -1.84 3.79
N MET A 88 -0.15 -1.58 5.09
CA MET A 88 0.41 -2.39 6.17
C MET A 88 -0.16 -3.81 6.16
N GLU A 89 -1.47 -3.96 5.94
CA GLU A 89 -2.12 -5.26 5.86
C GLU A 89 -1.55 -6.11 4.72
N ARG A 90 -1.25 -5.48 3.57
CA ARG A 90 -0.56 -6.13 2.46
C ARG A 90 0.85 -6.59 2.83
N GLN A 91 1.57 -5.80 3.62
CA GLN A 91 2.92 -6.17 4.07
C GLN A 91 2.86 -7.35 5.07
N LYS A 92 1.86 -7.37 5.95
CA LYS A 92 1.65 -8.44 6.95
C LYS A 92 1.18 -9.76 6.33
N SER A 93 0.24 -9.69 5.40
CA SER A 93 -0.35 -10.85 4.70
C SER A 93 0.66 -11.68 3.90
N GLY A 94 1.91 -11.21 3.77
CA GLY A 94 2.89 -11.76 2.86
C GLY A 94 2.55 -11.41 1.41
N GLY A 95 3.54 -11.42 0.54
CA GLY A 95 3.34 -11.13 -0.88
C GLY A 95 2.42 -12.14 -1.58
N ASN A 96 2.42 -12.11 -2.91
CA ASN A 96 1.93 -13.24 -3.70
C ASN A 96 3.16 -13.92 -4.30
N TYR A 97 3.24 -15.24 -4.20
CA TYR A 97 4.16 -15.96 -5.06
C TYR A 97 3.61 -15.82 -6.48
N SER A 98 4.35 -15.13 -7.35
CA SER A 98 3.81 -14.79 -8.66
C SER A 98 3.62 -16.06 -9.49
N ARG A 99 2.47 -16.20 -10.14
CA ARG A 99 2.16 -17.33 -11.03
C ARG A 99 3.23 -17.58 -12.10
N HIS A 100 3.91 -16.53 -12.56
CA HIS A 100 5.04 -16.65 -13.49
C HIS A 100 6.22 -17.38 -12.85
N ARG A 101 6.65 -16.92 -11.66
CA ARG A 101 7.71 -17.55 -10.87
C ARG A 101 7.40 -19.00 -10.54
N ALA A 102 6.14 -19.30 -10.20
CA ALA A 102 5.73 -20.68 -9.91
C ALA A 102 5.80 -21.63 -11.12
N GLN A 103 5.73 -21.10 -12.34
CA GLN A 103 5.86 -21.89 -13.57
C GLN A 103 7.32 -22.05 -14.00
N THR A 104 8.18 -21.07 -13.74
CA THR A 104 9.59 -21.06 -14.18
C THR A 104 10.53 -21.66 -13.15
N GLU A 105 10.24 -21.48 -11.87
CA GLU A 105 11.13 -21.84 -10.76
C GLU A 105 10.56 -23.00 -9.93
N LYS A 106 11.47 -23.84 -9.43
CA LYS A 106 11.11 -24.96 -8.58
C LYS A 106 10.81 -24.45 -7.18
N HIS A 107 9.69 -24.87 -6.60
CA HIS A 107 9.29 -24.45 -5.26
C HIS A 107 8.71 -25.61 -4.46
N VAL A 108 8.82 -25.50 -3.14
CA VAL A 108 8.20 -26.39 -2.16
C VAL A 108 7.34 -25.55 -1.24
N VAL A 109 6.14 -26.03 -0.92
CA VAL A 109 5.23 -25.36 0.01
C VAL A 109 5.33 -26.02 1.38
N LEU A 110 5.71 -25.25 2.41
CA LEU A 110 5.73 -25.66 3.81
C LEU A 110 4.44 -25.18 4.49
N CYS A 111 3.53 -26.12 4.76
CA CYS A 111 2.28 -25.87 5.46
C CYS A 111 2.48 -26.03 6.97
N VAL A 112 2.20 -24.98 7.74
CA VAL A 112 2.37 -24.99 9.20
C VAL A 112 1.26 -24.19 9.89
N SER A 113 0.85 -24.59 11.09
CA SER A 113 -0.17 -23.87 11.86
C SER A 113 0.38 -22.65 12.58
N ALA A 114 1.58 -22.76 13.17
CA ALA A 114 2.31 -21.68 13.81
C ALA A 114 3.82 -21.90 13.59
N LEU A 115 4.52 -20.88 13.10
CA LEU A 115 5.93 -20.99 12.75
C LEU A 115 6.80 -20.38 13.84
N LYS A 116 7.60 -21.22 14.50
CA LYS A 116 8.65 -20.80 15.45
C LYS A 116 10.01 -20.72 14.76
N ILE A 117 10.91 -19.92 15.33
CA ILE A 117 12.27 -19.77 14.78
C ILE A 117 13.04 -21.09 14.79
N ASP A 118 12.95 -21.89 15.84
CA ASP A 118 13.70 -23.15 15.96
C ASP A 118 13.31 -24.12 14.83
N LEU A 119 12.00 -24.33 14.65
CA LEU A 119 11.45 -25.17 13.58
C LEU A 119 11.86 -24.67 12.19
N LEU A 120 11.82 -23.35 11.98
CA LEU A 120 12.18 -22.75 10.69
C LEU A 120 13.66 -22.95 10.38
N MET A 121 14.53 -22.71 11.36
CA MET A 121 15.98 -22.81 11.18
C MET A 121 16.40 -24.27 10.96
N ASP A 122 15.88 -25.19 11.75
CA ASP A 122 16.16 -26.63 11.61
C ASP A 122 15.73 -27.14 10.23
N PHE A 123 14.51 -26.78 9.80
CA PHE A 123 14.00 -27.18 8.48
C PHE A 123 14.86 -26.61 7.34
N LEU A 124 15.18 -25.32 7.36
CA LEU A 124 15.88 -24.68 6.25
C LEU A 124 17.36 -25.07 6.19
N ASN A 125 18.01 -25.28 7.33
CA ASN A 125 19.37 -25.80 7.36
C ASN A 125 19.42 -27.22 6.79
N GLU A 126 18.50 -28.11 7.18
CA GLU A 126 18.42 -29.47 6.65
C GLU A 126 18.06 -29.49 5.16
N PHE A 127 17.05 -28.71 4.76
CA PHE A 127 16.56 -28.67 3.38
C PHE A 127 17.63 -28.16 2.40
N TYR A 128 18.36 -27.09 2.75
CA TYR A 128 19.40 -26.52 1.89
C TYR A 128 20.78 -27.19 2.06
N ALA A 129 20.95 -28.11 3.00
CA ALA A 129 22.18 -28.89 3.12
C ALA A 129 22.44 -29.78 1.88
N HIS A 130 21.37 -30.20 1.19
CA HIS A 130 21.50 -31.04 0.00
C HIS A 130 21.77 -30.20 -1.27
N PRO A 131 22.83 -30.50 -2.06
CA PRO A 131 23.21 -29.69 -3.22
C PRO A 131 22.11 -29.53 -4.28
N ARG A 132 21.26 -30.54 -4.46
CA ARG A 132 20.18 -30.50 -5.47
C ARG A 132 19.00 -29.61 -5.07
N LEU A 133 18.90 -29.23 -3.80
CA LEU A 133 17.80 -28.43 -3.25
C LEU A 133 18.15 -26.93 -3.15
N GLN A 134 19.39 -26.53 -3.46
CA GLN A 134 19.87 -25.15 -3.34
C GLN A 134 19.14 -24.15 -4.27
N ASP A 135 18.59 -24.64 -5.38
CA ASP A 135 17.86 -23.85 -6.38
C ASP A 135 16.34 -23.80 -6.14
N TYR A 136 15.84 -24.44 -5.07
CA TYR A 136 14.41 -24.46 -4.76
C TYR A 136 14.02 -23.24 -3.92
N TYR A 137 12.82 -22.73 -4.18
CA TYR A 137 12.16 -21.76 -3.32
C TYR A 137 11.35 -22.48 -2.26
N VAL A 138 11.43 -22.02 -1.01
CA VAL A 138 10.55 -22.48 0.07
C VAL A 138 9.45 -21.43 0.29
N VAL A 139 8.22 -21.81 0.00
CA VAL A 139 7.03 -20.99 0.24
C VAL A 139 6.37 -21.48 1.52
N ILE A 140 6.31 -20.64 2.55
CA ILE A 140 5.67 -20.99 3.83
C ILE A 140 4.23 -20.51 3.79
N LEU A 141 3.29 -21.41 4.07
CA LEU A 141 1.86 -21.09 4.19
C LEU A 141 1.43 -21.30 5.66
N CYS A 142 1.15 -20.20 6.35
CA CYS A 142 0.82 -20.20 7.78
C CYS A 142 -0.37 -19.27 8.07
N PRO A 143 -1.39 -19.68 8.85
CA PRO A 143 -2.54 -18.83 9.13
C PRO A 143 -2.24 -17.71 10.14
N SER A 144 -1.24 -17.89 11.01
CA SER A 144 -0.82 -16.89 11.99
C SER A 144 0.00 -15.76 11.36
N GLU A 145 0.09 -14.60 12.00
CA GLU A 145 1.02 -13.54 11.58
C GLU A 145 2.49 -13.97 11.77
N MET A 146 3.40 -13.33 11.04
CA MET A 146 4.82 -13.62 11.15
C MET A 146 5.43 -13.07 12.45
N ASP A 147 5.98 -13.97 13.27
CA ASP A 147 6.72 -13.62 14.47
C ASP A 147 7.92 -12.72 14.16
N LEU A 148 8.25 -11.82 15.10
CA LEU A 148 9.31 -10.83 14.93
C LEU A 148 10.70 -11.47 14.74
N GLN A 149 10.94 -12.62 15.37
CA GLN A 149 12.18 -13.39 15.22
C GLN A 149 12.27 -14.04 13.84
N VAL A 150 11.19 -14.66 13.36
CA VAL A 150 11.10 -15.20 11.99
C VAL A 150 11.34 -14.10 10.97
N ARG A 151 10.72 -12.93 11.16
CA ARG A 151 10.89 -11.78 10.25
C ARG A 151 12.35 -11.36 10.12
N ARG A 152 13.12 -11.36 11.22
CA ARG A 152 14.56 -11.02 11.19
C ARG A 152 15.36 -12.04 10.39
N VAL A 153 15.08 -13.33 10.57
CA VAL A 153 15.74 -14.41 9.81
C VAL A 153 15.46 -14.28 8.33
N LEU A 154 14.20 -14.05 7.94
CA LEU A 154 13.82 -13.91 6.53
C LEU A 154 14.37 -12.64 5.87
N GLN A 155 14.84 -11.65 6.63
CA GLN A 155 15.53 -10.48 6.10
C GLN A 155 17.01 -10.73 5.79
N ILE A 156 17.59 -11.84 6.25
CA ILE A 156 18.98 -12.20 5.94
C ILE A 156 19.11 -12.46 4.44
N PRO A 157 20.14 -11.92 3.74
CA PRO A 157 20.28 -12.05 2.30
C PRO A 157 20.15 -13.49 1.77
N LEU A 158 20.73 -14.46 2.48
CA LEU A 158 20.68 -15.88 2.12
C LEU A 158 19.25 -16.46 2.09
N TRP A 159 18.36 -15.97 2.97
CA TRP A 159 17.00 -16.50 3.16
C TRP A 159 16.00 -15.64 2.39
N SER A 160 16.20 -14.32 2.34
CA SER A 160 15.32 -13.35 1.67
C SER A 160 15.11 -13.63 0.18
N GLN A 161 16.09 -14.28 -0.47
CA GLN A 161 16.02 -14.64 -1.88
C GLN A 161 15.37 -15.99 -2.13
N ARG A 162 15.27 -16.86 -1.12
CA ARG A 162 14.87 -18.27 -1.28
C ARG A 162 13.60 -18.63 -0.53
N VAL A 163 13.25 -17.89 0.51
CA VAL A 163 12.15 -18.20 1.42
C VAL A 163 11.10 -17.10 1.34
N ILE A 164 9.85 -17.49 1.11
CA ILE A 164 8.73 -16.59 0.93
C ILE A 164 7.65 -16.96 1.92
N TYR A 165 7.32 -16.05 2.83
CA TYR A 165 6.24 -16.25 3.78
C TYR A 165 4.92 -15.71 3.24
N LEU A 166 3.90 -16.56 3.23
CA LEU A 166 2.53 -16.23 2.85
C LEU A 166 1.61 -16.50 4.04
N GLN A 167 0.92 -15.45 4.50
CA GLN A 167 -0.11 -15.63 5.51
C GLN A 167 -1.37 -16.18 4.85
N GLY A 168 -1.83 -17.35 5.29
CA GLY A 168 -2.97 -18.03 4.69
C GLY A 168 -3.18 -19.44 5.26
N SER A 169 -4.39 -19.96 5.08
CA SER A 169 -4.74 -21.33 5.50
C SER A 169 -4.77 -22.28 4.32
N VAL A 170 -4.19 -23.45 4.48
CA VAL A 170 -4.23 -24.56 3.50
C VAL A 170 -5.67 -24.99 3.19
N LEU A 171 -6.61 -24.73 4.10
CA LEU A 171 -8.02 -25.08 3.95
C LEU A 171 -8.78 -24.17 2.97
N LYS A 172 -8.17 -23.07 2.53
CA LYS A 172 -8.77 -22.13 1.58
C LYS A 172 -8.07 -22.27 0.23
N ASP A 173 -8.82 -22.65 -0.80
CA ASP A 173 -8.30 -22.77 -2.17
C ASP A 173 -7.65 -21.48 -2.68
N GLN A 174 -8.15 -20.32 -2.23
CA GLN A 174 -7.57 -19.02 -2.57
C GLN A 174 -6.13 -18.85 -2.05
N ASP A 175 -5.84 -19.36 -0.86
CA ASP A 175 -4.49 -19.29 -0.28
C ASP A 175 -3.55 -20.31 -0.93
N LEU A 176 -4.07 -21.46 -1.36
CA LEU A 176 -3.32 -22.43 -2.17
C LEU A 176 -2.94 -21.86 -3.53
N LEU A 177 -3.83 -21.09 -4.16
CA LEU A 177 -3.56 -20.40 -5.43
C LEU A 177 -2.50 -19.30 -5.28
N ARG A 178 -2.30 -18.74 -4.07
CA ARG A 178 -1.23 -17.75 -3.81
C ARG A 178 0.15 -18.38 -3.65
N ALA A 179 0.22 -19.67 -3.36
CA ALA A 179 1.44 -20.43 -3.20
C ALA A 179 1.91 -21.13 -4.50
N LYS A 180 1.19 -20.94 -5.62
CA LYS A 180 1.38 -21.59 -6.93
C LYS A 180 1.26 -20.64 -8.11
#